data_AF-A0A8X6Q408-F1
#
_entry.id   AF-A0A8X6Q408-F1
#
_cell.length_a   1.000
_cell.length_b   1.000
_cell.length_c   1.000
_cell.angle_alpha   90.00
_cell.angle_beta   90.00
_cell.angle_gamma   90.00
#
_symmetry.space_group_name_H-M   'P 1'
#
loop_
_entity.id
_entity.type
_entity.pdbx_description
1 polymer ?
#
loop_
_entity_poly.entity_id
_entity_poly.type
_entity_poly.pdbx_seq_one_letter_code
_entity_poly.pdbx_strand_id
1 'polypeptide(L)'
;MSGCILGIASRTEWPEGAKKLLKLFDWENYFTYKEIYPGKKTTHFKSMQEASGISYSDMLFFDDEPRNIFDLKPIGVTSILVPDGVNREIIEEALRNFKTS
;
A
#
# COMPACT_ATOMS: atom_id res chain seq x y z
N MET A 1 1.91 -21.20 -5.51
CA MET A 1 1.31 -19.88 -5.26
C MET A 1 2.45 -18.88 -5.26
N SER A 2 2.52 -17.99 -6.25
CA SER A 2 3.42 -16.84 -6.19
C SER A 2 2.97 -15.95 -5.02
N GLY A 3 3.83 -15.76 -4.03
CA GLY A 3 3.56 -14.84 -2.93
C GLY A 3 3.54 -13.40 -3.43
N CYS A 4 2.76 -12.53 -2.78
CA CYS A 4 2.85 -11.09 -2.97
C CYS A 4 3.79 -10.50 -1.91
N ILE A 5 4.54 -9.46 -2.29
CA ILE A 5 5.29 -8.66 -1.33
C ILE A 5 4.34 -7.59 -0.80
N LEU A 6 4.26 -7.47 0.54
CA LEU A 6 3.43 -6.46 1.18
C LEU A 6 4.26 -5.25 1.58
N GLY A 7 3.69 -4.06 1.35
CA GLY A 7 4.25 -2.78 1.75
C GLY A 7 3.24 -1.92 2.52
N ILE A 8 3.74 -0.96 3.30
CA ILE A 8 2.95 0.07 3.98
C ILE A 8 3.35 1.42 3.42
N ALA A 9 2.37 2.24 3.06
CA ALA A 9 2.52 3.67 2.84
C ALA A 9 1.58 4.38 3.81
N SER A 10 2.07 5.18 4.75
CA SER A 10 1.25 5.88 5.73
C SER A 10 1.71 7.32 5.93
N ARG A 11 0.76 8.25 5.83
CA ARG A 11 0.98 9.70 5.96
C ARG A 11 0.86 10.20 7.41
N THR A 12 0.90 9.30 8.39
CA THR A 12 0.65 9.64 9.80
C THR A 12 1.68 10.64 10.35
N GLU A 13 1.20 11.60 11.13
CA GLU A 13 2.03 12.51 11.95
C GLU A 13 2.63 11.82 13.18
N TRP A 14 2.25 10.56 13.44
CA TRP A 14 2.78 9.76 14.55
C TRP A 14 3.35 8.41 14.08
N PRO A 15 4.50 8.40 13.36
CA PRO A 15 5.12 7.17 12.87
C PRO A 15 5.45 6.14 13.96
N GLU A 16 5.89 6.61 15.13
CA GLU A 16 6.25 5.74 16.25
C GLU A 16 5.03 4.99 16.81
N GLY A 17 3.85 5.61 16.81
CA GLY A 17 2.61 4.93 17.17
C GLY A 17 2.24 3.83 16.18
N ALA A 18 2.32 4.13 14.88
CA ALA A 18 2.05 3.14 13.84
C ALA A 18 2.99 1.93 13.94
N LYS A 19 4.30 2.16 14.16
CA LYS A 19 5.27 1.07 14.37
C LYS A 19 4.96 0.25 15.63
N LYS A 20 4.54 0.88 16.73
CA LYS A 20 4.11 0.18 17.95
C LYS A 20 2.91 -0.72 17.70
N LEU A 21 1.91 -0.26 16.94
CA LEU A 21 0.75 -1.08 16.59
C LEU A 21 1.14 -2.29 15.73
N LEU A 22 2.01 -2.09 14.73
CA LEU A 22 2.51 -3.21 13.91
C LEU A 22 3.19 -4.29 14.76
N LYS A 23 3.96 -3.88 15.78
CA LYS A 23 4.58 -4.81 16.72
C LYS A 23 3.55 -5.49 17.63
N LEU A 24 2.59 -4.74 18.16
CA LEU A 24 1.57 -5.27 19.07
C LEU A 24 0.69 -6.35 18.42
N PHE A 25 0.41 -6.20 17.12
CA PHE A 25 -0.37 -7.17 16.35
C PHE A 25 0.48 -8.26 15.68
N ASP A 26 1.80 -8.32 15.93
CA ASP A 26 2.75 -9.23 15.27
C ASP A 26 2.76 -9.09 13.74
N TRP A 27 2.48 -7.90 13.23
CA TRP A 27 2.40 -7.63 11.79
C TRP A 27 3.72 -7.18 11.17
N GLU A 28 4.71 -6.84 11.99
CA GLU A 28 5.98 -6.28 11.52
C GLU A 28 6.71 -7.15 10.49
N ASN A 29 6.53 -8.47 10.54
CA ASN A 29 7.18 -9.45 9.68
C ASN A 29 6.42 -9.76 8.38
N TYR A 30 5.16 -9.33 8.25
CA TYR A 30 4.42 -9.49 7.00
C TYR A 30 4.78 -8.42 5.96
N PHE A 31 5.18 -7.22 6.41
CA PHE A 31 5.44 -6.08 5.55
C PHE A 31 6.95 -5.88 5.34
N THR A 32 7.38 -6.02 4.08
CA THR A 32 8.79 -5.86 3.68
C THR A 32 9.18 -4.38 3.62
N TYR A 33 8.36 -3.56 2.95
CA TYR A 33 8.61 -2.12 2.78
C TYR A 33 7.66 -1.32 3.69
N LYS A 34 8.19 -0.36 4.45
CA LYS A 34 7.44 0.37 5.49
C LYS A 34 7.72 1.86 5.42
N GLU A 35 7.04 2.54 4.49
CA GLU A 35 7.07 3.99 4.34
C GLU A 35 6.01 4.62 5.27
N ILE A 36 6.42 5.06 6.45
CA ILE A 36 5.52 5.60 7.48
C ILE A 36 6.05 6.97 7.93
N TYR A 37 5.57 8.04 7.31
CA TYR A 37 5.95 9.42 7.61
C TYR A 37 5.00 10.42 6.94
N PRO A 38 4.90 11.67 7.44
CA PRO A 38 4.12 12.71 6.78
C PRO A 38 4.59 12.99 5.36
N GLY A 39 3.66 13.17 4.42
CA GLY A 39 4.01 13.49 3.03
C GLY A 39 2.94 13.09 2.03
N LYS A 40 3.29 13.05 0.75
CA LYS A 40 2.43 12.57 -0.34
C LYS A 40 2.71 11.10 -0.63
N LYS A 41 1.68 10.32 -1.00
CA LYS A 41 1.84 8.90 -1.35
C LYS A 41 2.81 8.69 -2.52
N THR A 42 2.90 9.62 -3.45
CA THR A 42 3.87 9.56 -4.55
C THR A 42 5.32 9.44 -4.05
N THR A 43 5.69 10.13 -2.96
CA THR A 43 7.02 9.99 -2.34
C THR A 43 7.23 8.60 -1.74
N HIS A 44 6.21 8.06 -1.08
CA HIS A 44 6.26 6.72 -0.47
C HIS A 44 6.42 5.64 -1.56
N PHE A 45 5.62 5.73 -2.61
CA PHE A 45 5.69 4.81 -3.75
C PHE A 45 7.01 4.92 -4.49
N LYS A 46 7.59 6.12 -4.61
CA LYS A 46 8.94 6.30 -5.15
C LYS A 46 10.00 5.55 -4.34
N SER A 47 10.02 5.73 -3.02
CA SER A 47 10.95 4.97 -2.15
C SER A 47 10.76 3.46 -2.31
N MET A 48 9.50 2.98 -2.34
CA MET A 48 9.21 1.56 -2.52
C MET A 48 9.64 1.03 -3.89
N GLN A 49 9.45 1.79 -4.96
CA GLN A 49 9.92 1.42 -6.30
C GLN A 49 11.45 1.33 -6.31
N GLU A 50 12.15 2.32 -5.76
CA GLU A 50 13.62 2.36 -5.73
C GLU A 50 14.19 1.18 -4.92
N ALA A 51 13.57 0.82 -3.79
CA ALA A 51 14.01 -0.28 -2.95
C ALA A 51 13.68 -1.67 -3.54
N SER A 52 12.54 -1.80 -4.22
CA SER A 52 12.05 -3.10 -4.71
C SER A 52 12.39 -3.42 -6.16
N GLY A 53 12.62 -2.38 -6.98
CA GLY A 53 12.73 -2.52 -8.44
C GLY A 53 11.42 -2.87 -9.15
N ILE A 54 10.28 -2.90 -8.44
CA ILE A 54 8.97 -3.26 -9.00
C ILE A 54 8.36 -2.06 -9.74
N SER A 55 7.85 -2.27 -10.95
CA SER A 55 7.18 -1.21 -11.72
C SER A 55 5.88 -0.77 -11.03
N TYR A 56 5.49 0.49 -11.16
CA TYR A 56 4.21 0.97 -10.60
C TYR A 56 2.98 0.21 -11.13
N SER A 57 3.02 -0.20 -12.40
CA SER A 57 1.98 -1.04 -13.02
C SER A 57 1.82 -2.40 -12.34
N ASP A 58 2.87 -2.88 -11.66
CA ASP A 58 2.89 -4.15 -10.93
C ASP A 58 2.55 -3.95 -9.43
N MET A 59 2.04 -2.77 -9.05
CA MET A 59 1.61 -2.46 -7.68
C MET A 59 0.09 -2.31 -7.58
N LEU A 60 -0.47 -2.97 -6.56
CA LEU A 60 -1.88 -2.87 -6.16
C LEU A 60 -1.95 -2.18 -4.79
N PHE A 61 -2.76 -1.14 -4.68
CA PHE A 61 -2.83 -0.27 -3.50
C PHE A 61 -4.26 -0.12 -2.99
N PHE A 62 -4.43 -0.12 -1.67
CA PHE A 62 -5.71 0.09 -0.98
C PHE A 62 -5.56 1.27 -0.03
N ASP A 63 -6.48 2.23 -0.08
CA ASP A 63 -6.49 3.40 0.81
C ASP A 63 -7.92 3.94 0.94
N ASP A 64 -8.25 4.48 2.10
CA ASP A 64 -9.55 5.07 2.42
C ASP A 64 -9.68 6.53 1.96
N GLU A 65 -8.57 7.21 1.67
CA GLU A 65 -8.56 8.63 1.29
C GLU A 65 -8.55 8.80 -0.25
N PRO A 66 -9.63 9.33 -0.86
CA PRO A 66 -9.74 9.52 -2.31
C PRO A 66 -8.59 10.33 -2.92
N ARG A 67 -8.03 11.30 -2.19
CA ARG A 67 -6.89 12.08 -2.65
C ARG A 67 -5.65 11.22 -2.90
N ASN A 68 -5.41 10.22 -2.06
CA ASN A 68 -4.27 9.31 -2.21
C ASN A 68 -4.40 8.45 -3.47
N ILE A 69 -5.62 8.00 -3.78
CA ILE A 69 -5.95 7.27 -5.01
C ILE A 69 -5.71 8.16 -6.24
N PHE A 70 -6.18 9.41 -6.19
CA PHE A 70 -5.99 10.37 -7.28
C PHE A 70 -4.51 10.71 -7.51
N ASP A 71 -3.73 10.91 -6.43
CA ASP A 71 -2.30 11.25 -6.52
C ASP A 71 -1.47 10.14 -7.20
N LEU A 72 -1.88 8.88 -7.09
CA LEU A 72 -1.15 7.72 -7.63
C LEU A 72 -1.61 7.29 -9.03
N LYS A 73 -2.83 7.66 -9.45
CA LYS A 73 -3.35 7.33 -10.78
C LYS A 73 -2.42 7.75 -11.94
N PRO A 74 -1.80 8.95 -11.95
CA PRO A 74 -0.92 9.37 -13.04
C PRO A 74 0.37 8.56 -13.17
N ILE A 75 0.83 7.91 -12.11
CA ILE A 75 2.06 7.12 -12.11
C ILE A 75 1.81 5.63 -12.39
N GLY A 76 0.55 5.23 -12.60
CA GLY A 76 0.21 3.88 -13.07
C GLY A 76 0.01 2.83 -11.97
N VAL A 77 -0.14 3.22 -10.70
CA VAL A 77 -0.47 2.28 -9.62
C VAL A 77 -1.96 1.96 -9.65
N THR A 78 -2.32 0.68 -9.72
CA THR A 78 -3.72 0.24 -9.56
C THR A 78 -4.15 0.49 -8.11
N SER A 79 -5.05 1.45 -7.91
CA SER A 79 -5.44 1.94 -6.58
C SER A 79 -6.93 1.74 -6.35
N ILE A 80 -7.30 1.16 -5.21
CA ILE A 80 -8.68 0.85 -4.83
C ILE A 80 -9.06 1.68 -3.60
N LEU A 81 -10.11 2.48 -3.74
CA LEU A 81 -10.69 3.25 -2.65
C LEU A 81 -11.47 2.31 -1.72
N VAL A 82 -11.14 2.31 -0.43
CA VAL A 82 -11.76 1.47 0.59
C VAL A 82 -12.23 2.30 1.80
N PRO A 83 -13.37 3.01 1.71
CA PRO A 83 -13.81 3.94 2.75
C PRO A 83 -14.03 3.29 4.12
N ASP A 84 -14.42 2.01 4.13
CA ASP A 84 -14.68 1.21 5.33
C ASP A 84 -13.54 0.21 5.64
N GLY A 85 -12.36 0.42 5.03
CA GLY A 85 -11.22 -0.48 5.14
C GLY A 85 -11.33 -1.74 4.27
N VAL A 86 -10.29 -2.57 4.33
CA VAL A 86 -10.21 -3.82 3.55
C VAL A 86 -10.90 -4.98 4.27
N ASN A 87 -11.53 -5.86 3.49
CA ASN A 87 -11.97 -7.18 3.93
C ASN A 87 -11.48 -8.25 2.92
N ARG A 88 -11.78 -9.51 3.22
CA ARG A 88 -11.31 -10.63 2.40
C ARG A 88 -11.87 -10.56 0.98
N GLU A 89 -13.15 -10.24 0.83
CA GLU A 89 -13.87 -10.20 -0.43
C GLU A 89 -13.27 -9.14 -1.37
N ILE A 90 -13.02 -7.94 -0.84
CA ILE A 90 -12.39 -6.81 -1.56
C ILE A 90 -10.99 -7.21 -2.04
N ILE A 91 -10.17 -7.81 -1.17
CA ILE A 91 -8.82 -8.23 -1.53
C ILE A 91 -8.84 -9.30 -2.63
N GLU A 92 -9.70 -10.32 -2.49
CA GLU A 92 -9.80 -11.39 -3.47
C GLU A 92 -10.28 -10.89 -4.84
N GLU A 93 -11.25 -9.97 -4.88
CA GLU A 93 -11.72 -9.35 -6.10
C GLU A 93 -10.63 -8.50 -6.78
N ALA A 94 -9.97 -7.65 -6.00
CA ALA A 94 -8.88 -6.81 -6.47
C ALA A 94 -7.76 -7.65 -7.11
N LEU A 95 -7.35 -8.73 -6.45
CA LEU A 95 -6.32 -9.64 -6.96
C LEU A 95 -6.73 -10.36 -8.24
N ARG A 96 -8.01 -10.72 -8.40
CA ARG A 96 -8.53 -11.32 -9.65
C ARG A 96 -8.47 -10.32 -10.80
N ASN A 97 -8.93 -9.09 -10.57
CA ASN A 97 -8.97 -8.05 -11.60
C ASN A 97 -7.56 -7.60 -11.99
N PHE A 98 -6.66 -7.47 -11.02
CA PHE A 98 -5.27 -7.06 -11.25
C PHE A 98 -4.49 -8.05 -12.12
N LYS A 99 -4.68 -9.36 -11.94
CA LYS A 99 -4.01 -10.40 -12.76
C LYS A 99 -4.43 -10.43 -14.23
N THR A 100 -5.55 -9.80 -14.56
CA THR A 100 -6.14 -9.80 -15.91
C THR A 100 -5.82 -8.50 -16.66
N SER A 101 -5.12 -7.57 -16.01
CA SER A 101 -4.79 -6.23 -16.52
C SER A 101 -3.44 -6.18 -17.22
#